data_AF-A0A7S4JNQ9-F1
#
_entry.id   AF-A0A7S4JNQ9-F1
#
_cell.length_a   1.000
_cell.length_b   1.000
_cell.length_c   1.000
_cell.angle_alpha   90.00
_cell.angle_beta   90.00
_cell.angle_gamma   90.00
#
_symmetry.space_group_name_H-M   'P 1'
#
loop_
_entity.id
_entity.type
_entity.pdbx_description
1 polymer ?
#
loop_
_entity_poly.entity_id
_entity_poly.type
_entity_poly.pdbx_seq_one_letter_code
_entity_poly.pdbx_strand_id
1 'polypeptide(L)'
;MGDEQLWNNKQFLERGMQLAIERARIGESEGGVPIGCSIVSFEGEVLAVGNNQRVQKGSWIHHGEMNAIENLPSSAFPLLPRAVLFTTLSPCSMCSGAALLYKFPVIVIGESENFMGEEGWLEEKGVKLVRMENEECKKMMSTFIQKNRKLWDSDIGLEGVEDYIKKE
;
A
#
# COMPACT_ATOMS: atom_id res chain seq x y z
N MET A 1 17.76 13.78 -16.30
CA MET A 1 18.14 12.55 -15.55
C MET A 1 17.17 11.48 -15.98
N GLY A 2 17.64 10.28 -16.36
CA GLY A 2 16.72 9.20 -16.76
C GLY A 2 15.86 8.80 -15.57
N ASP A 3 14.60 8.41 -15.82
CA ASP A 3 13.65 8.04 -14.77
C ASP A 3 14.24 6.94 -13.83
N GLU A 4 15.13 6.07 -14.34
CA GLU A 4 15.89 5.06 -13.58
C GLU A 4 16.74 5.57 -12.41
N GLN A 5 17.16 6.84 -12.41
CA GLN A 5 17.95 7.38 -11.28
C GLN A 5 17.08 7.68 -10.05
N LEU A 6 15.77 7.85 -10.20
CA LEU A 6 14.87 8.28 -9.12
C LEU A 6 14.68 7.19 -8.06
N TRP A 7 14.39 5.95 -8.45
CA TRP A 7 14.24 4.84 -7.52
C TRP A 7 15.57 4.25 -7.03
N ASN A 8 16.70 4.84 -7.41
CA ASN A 8 18.00 4.63 -6.78
C ASN A 8 18.37 5.76 -5.81
N ASN A 9 17.56 6.84 -5.77
CA ASN A 9 17.76 7.95 -4.85
C ASN A 9 17.18 7.62 -3.47
N LYS A 10 18.09 7.32 -2.52
CA LYS A 10 17.74 6.99 -1.14
C LYS A 10 16.84 8.04 -0.48
N GLN A 11 17.12 9.33 -0.66
CA GLN A 11 16.35 10.39 -0.02
C GLN A 11 14.91 10.47 -0.56
N PHE A 12 14.73 10.24 -1.86
CA PHE A 12 13.39 10.16 -2.47
C PHE A 12 12.61 8.97 -1.91
N LEU A 13 13.24 7.79 -1.85
CA LEU A 13 12.62 6.58 -1.30
C LEU A 13 12.22 6.74 0.16
N GLU A 14 13.13 7.25 0.99
CA GLU A 14 12.88 7.50 2.42
C GLU A 14 11.75 8.51 2.63
N ARG A 15 11.72 9.60 1.86
CA ARG A 15 10.65 10.61 1.97
C ARG A 15 9.28 10.05 1.59
N GLY A 16 9.18 9.31 0.48
CA GLY A 16 7.93 8.70 0.05
C GLY A 16 7.40 7.67 1.06
N MET A 17 8.29 6.83 1.57
CA MET A 17 7.94 5.85 2.60
C MET A 17 7.56 6.50 3.93
N GLN A 18 8.27 7.56 4.35
CA GLN A 18 7.94 8.29 5.58
C GLN A 18 6.52 8.86 5.54
N LEU A 19 6.08 9.40 4.40
CA LEU A 19 4.70 9.86 4.22
C LEU A 19 3.69 8.70 4.35
N ALA A 20 3.99 7.53 3.78
CA ALA A 20 3.14 6.35 3.90
C ALA A 20 3.06 5.85 5.36
N ILE A 21 4.19 5.82 6.08
CA ILE A 21 4.27 5.48 7.50
C ILE A 21 3.45 6.44 8.36
N GLU A 22 3.53 7.75 8.11
CA GLU A 22 2.72 8.74 8.83
C GLU A 22 1.22 8.48 8.65
N ARG A 23 0.80 8.11 7.44
CA ARG A 23 -0.59 7.70 7.18
C ARG A 23 -0.96 6.42 7.92
N ALA A 24 -0.10 5.41 7.92
CA ALA A 24 -0.32 4.16 8.66
C ALA A 24 -0.55 4.43 10.16
N ARG A 25 0.29 5.27 10.77
CA ARG A 25 0.16 5.68 12.18
C ARG A 25 -1.15 6.43 12.47
N ILE A 26 -1.59 7.29 11.55
CA ILE A 26 -2.90 7.96 11.67
C ILE A 26 -4.02 6.91 11.67
N GLY A 27 -4.00 5.96 10.73
CA GLY A 27 -4.98 4.88 10.67
C GLY A 27 -5.01 4.03 11.94
N GLU A 28 -3.85 3.71 12.50
CA GLU A 28 -3.74 3.00 13.79
C GLU A 28 -4.36 3.81 14.94
N SER A 29 -4.04 5.11 15.02
CA SER A 29 -4.53 5.99 16.08
C SER A 29 -6.04 6.18 16.07
N GLU A 30 -6.66 5.99 14.90
CA GLU A 30 -8.11 6.00 14.68
C GLU A 30 -8.76 4.62 14.95
N GLY A 31 -7.97 3.61 15.36
CA GLY A 31 -8.43 2.25 15.64
C GLY A 31 -8.53 1.34 14.42
N GLY A 32 -8.00 1.77 13.26
CA GLY A 32 -7.97 1.01 12.02
C GLY A 32 -6.71 0.17 11.82
N VAL A 33 -6.59 -0.42 10.63
CA VAL A 33 -5.41 -1.20 10.22
C VAL A 33 -4.25 -0.25 9.87
N PRO A 34 -3.02 -0.47 10.38
CA PRO A 34 -1.89 0.44 10.19
C PRO A 34 -1.21 0.24 8.82
N ILE A 35 -1.98 0.47 7.75
CA ILE A 35 -1.47 0.44 6.37
C ILE A 35 -1.65 1.82 5.77
N GLY A 36 -0.57 2.38 5.25
CA GLY A 36 -0.54 3.70 4.64
C GLY A 36 0.06 3.66 3.24
N CYS A 37 -0.32 4.63 2.43
CA CYS A 37 0.15 4.78 1.08
C CYS A 37 0.40 6.27 0.76
N SER A 38 1.43 6.53 -0.05
CA SER A 38 1.69 7.83 -0.66
C SER A 38 1.94 7.65 -2.16
N ILE A 39 1.51 8.63 -2.95
CA ILE A 39 1.71 8.66 -4.40
C ILE A 39 2.50 9.92 -4.72
N VAL A 40 3.70 9.74 -5.26
CA VAL A 40 4.65 10.84 -5.50
C VAL A 40 5.07 10.84 -6.97
N SER A 41 5.00 11.99 -7.63
CA SER A 41 5.48 12.13 -9.01
C SER A 41 7.00 11.96 -9.09
N PHE A 42 7.50 11.70 -10.30
CA PHE A 42 8.94 11.64 -10.57
C PHE A 42 9.64 12.98 -10.31
N GLU A 43 8.89 14.08 -10.36
CA GLU A 43 9.36 15.42 -10.03
C GLU A 43 9.37 15.69 -8.51
N GLY A 44 8.92 14.74 -7.69
CA GLY A 44 8.93 14.82 -6.22
C GLY A 44 7.71 15.52 -5.60
N GLU A 45 6.66 15.75 -6.40
CA GLU A 45 5.38 16.29 -5.93
C GLU A 45 4.56 15.17 -5.28
N VAL A 46 3.99 15.43 -4.10
CA VAL A 46 3.07 14.50 -3.45
C VAL A 46 1.68 14.69 -4.08
N LEU A 47 1.25 13.71 -4.87
CA LEU A 47 -0.03 13.76 -5.58
C LEU A 47 -1.21 13.39 -4.67
N ALA A 48 -1.01 12.37 -3.83
CA ALA A 48 -2.00 11.94 -2.85
C ALA A 48 -1.36 11.11 -1.74
N VAL A 49 -2.07 10.99 -0.63
CA VAL A 49 -1.75 10.10 0.49
C VAL A 49 -3.04 9.44 0.98
N GLY A 50 -2.92 8.27 1.59
CA GLY A 50 -4.07 7.55 2.13
C GLY A 50 -3.66 6.55 3.22
N ASN A 51 -4.63 6.16 4.04
CA ASN A 51 -4.49 5.05 4.97
C ASN A 51 -5.69 4.12 4.86
N ASN A 52 -5.56 2.91 5.38
CA ASN A 52 -6.68 1.99 5.47
C ASN A 52 -7.82 2.67 6.27
N GLN A 53 -9.03 2.60 5.71
CA GLN A 53 -10.25 3.20 6.26
C GLN A 53 -11.36 2.15 6.44
N ARG A 54 -10.99 0.86 6.56
CA ARG A 54 -11.94 -0.25 6.75
C ARG A 54 -12.79 -0.05 7.99
N VAL A 55 -12.16 0.26 9.12
CA VAL A 55 -12.86 0.47 10.39
C VAL A 55 -13.56 1.82 10.41
N GLN A 56 -12.84 2.88 10.03
CA GLN A 56 -13.28 4.27 10.08
C GLN A 56 -14.52 4.54 9.24
N LYS A 57 -14.64 3.86 8.10
CA LYS A 57 -15.76 4.03 7.17
C LYS A 57 -16.63 2.79 7.01
N GLY A 58 -16.36 1.71 7.74
CA GLY A 58 -17.02 0.41 7.51
C GLY A 58 -16.84 -0.09 6.07
N SER A 59 -15.69 0.20 5.45
CA SER A 59 -15.46 0.00 4.01
C SER A 59 -14.82 -1.34 3.70
N TRP A 60 -15.30 -1.98 2.65
CA TRP A 60 -14.75 -3.24 2.12
C TRP A 60 -13.56 -3.04 1.19
N ILE A 61 -13.39 -1.83 0.65
CA ILE A 61 -12.45 -1.55 -0.44
C ILE A 61 -11.42 -0.47 -0.09
N HIS A 62 -11.59 0.27 1.01
CA HIS A 62 -10.66 1.33 1.38
C HIS A 62 -9.44 0.78 2.14
N HIS A 63 -8.63 -0.01 1.46
CA HIS A 63 -7.25 -0.27 1.85
C HIS A 63 -6.40 0.99 1.71
N GLY A 64 -5.18 0.99 2.25
CA GLY A 64 -4.30 2.17 2.21
C GLY A 64 -4.06 2.68 0.80
N GLU A 65 -3.74 1.78 -0.13
CA GLU A 65 -3.48 2.10 -1.55
C GLU A 65 -4.74 2.59 -2.26
N MET A 66 -5.87 1.92 -2.03
CA MET A 66 -7.15 2.31 -2.60
C MET A 66 -7.60 3.68 -2.11
N ASN A 67 -7.38 3.98 -0.83
CA ASN A 67 -7.69 5.29 -0.28
C ASN A 67 -6.77 6.38 -0.84
N ALA A 68 -5.48 6.10 -1.05
CA ALA A 68 -4.57 7.05 -1.69
C ALA A 68 -4.98 7.33 -3.15
N ILE A 69 -5.40 6.31 -3.90
CA ILE A 69 -5.91 6.46 -5.27
C ILE A 69 -7.21 7.28 -5.29
N GLU A 70 -8.15 6.99 -4.38
CA GLU A 70 -9.40 7.75 -4.24
C GLU A 70 -9.15 9.24 -3.94
N ASN A 71 -8.09 9.54 -3.19
CA ASN A 71 -7.72 10.91 -2.83
C ASN A 71 -6.98 11.67 -3.95
N LEU A 72 -6.70 11.06 -5.10
CA LEU A 72 -6.05 11.73 -6.23
C LEU A 72 -6.96 12.83 -6.80
N PRO A 73 -6.43 14.04 -7.07
CA PRO A 73 -7.19 15.03 -7.82
C PRO A 73 -7.37 14.57 -9.27
N SER A 74 -8.47 14.98 -9.93
CA SER A 74 -8.73 14.60 -11.32
C SER A 74 -7.60 14.99 -12.29
N SER A 75 -6.82 16.03 -11.95
CA SER A 75 -5.64 16.47 -12.71
C SER A 75 -4.44 15.52 -12.63
N ALA A 76 -4.41 14.57 -11.69
CA ALA A 76 -3.30 13.65 -11.50
C ALA A 76 -3.29 12.47 -12.49
N PHE A 77 -4.41 12.15 -13.13
CA PHE A 77 -4.52 11.01 -14.06
C PHE A 77 -3.41 10.95 -15.15
N PRO A 78 -3.07 12.05 -15.86
CA PRO A 78 -1.96 12.03 -16.83
C PRO A 78 -0.56 11.87 -16.21
N LEU A 79 -0.42 12.07 -14.88
CA LEU A 79 0.85 11.99 -14.16
C LEU A 79 1.14 10.58 -13.61
N LEU A 80 0.14 9.71 -13.48
CA LEU A 80 0.32 8.39 -12.83
C LEU A 80 1.35 7.48 -13.52
N PRO A 81 1.49 7.48 -14.87
CA PRO A 81 2.58 6.77 -15.54
C PRO A 81 3.98 7.32 -15.24
N ARG A 82 4.08 8.47 -14.57
CA ARG A 82 5.31 9.12 -14.06
C ARG A 82 5.21 9.34 -12.55
N ALA A 83 4.56 8.41 -11.83
CA ALA A 83 4.43 8.45 -10.38
C ALA A 83 4.90 7.14 -9.75
N VAL A 84 5.30 7.22 -8.50
CA VAL A 84 5.69 6.09 -7.66
C VAL A 84 4.64 5.93 -6.57
N LEU A 85 4.12 4.71 -6.43
CA LEU A 85 3.22 4.35 -5.34
C LEU A 85 4.06 3.74 -4.22
N PHE A 86 4.03 4.36 -3.05
CA PHE A 86 4.66 3.85 -1.84
C PHE A 86 3.59 3.23 -0.96
N THR A 87 3.75 1.99 -0.55
CA THR A 87 2.85 1.32 0.39
C THR A 87 3.65 0.73 1.55
N THR A 88 3.14 0.84 2.77
CA THR A 88 3.84 0.31 3.95
C THR A 88 3.90 -1.21 3.99
N LEU A 89 2.99 -1.89 3.29
CA LEU A 89 2.86 -3.35 3.25
C LEU A 89 2.66 -3.82 1.81
N SER A 90 3.15 -5.02 1.48
CA SER A 90 2.93 -5.66 0.18
C SER A 90 1.46 -5.62 -0.26
N PRO A 91 1.14 -5.13 -1.49
CA PRO A 91 -0.24 -4.89 -1.91
C PRO A 91 -0.97 -6.20 -2.26
N CYS A 92 -2.20 -6.35 -1.73
CA CYS A 92 -3.08 -7.47 -2.06
C CYS A 92 -3.58 -7.40 -3.52
N SER A 93 -4.30 -8.42 -3.99
CA SER A 93 -4.75 -8.53 -5.39
C SER A 93 -5.63 -7.36 -5.85
N MET A 94 -6.45 -6.79 -4.95
CA MET A 94 -7.24 -5.59 -5.23
C MET A 94 -6.35 -4.38 -5.49
N CYS A 95 -5.43 -4.07 -4.56
CA CYS A 95 -4.54 -2.92 -4.64
C CYS A 95 -3.58 -3.05 -5.84
N SER A 96 -3.05 -4.25 -6.09
CA SER A 96 -2.21 -4.55 -7.24
C SER A 96 -2.95 -4.36 -8.57
N GLY A 97 -4.20 -4.82 -8.65
CA GLY A 97 -5.04 -4.61 -9.83
C GLY A 97 -5.31 -3.14 -10.11
N ALA A 98 -5.58 -2.33 -9.06
CA ALA A 98 -5.75 -0.89 -9.19
C ALA A 98 -4.44 -0.22 -9.65
N ALA A 99 -3.30 -0.62 -9.08
CA ALA A 99 -2.01 -0.05 -9.47
C ALA A 99 -1.68 -0.31 -10.96
N LEU A 100 -1.99 -1.52 -11.46
CA LEU A 100 -1.86 -1.88 -12.86
C LEU A 100 -2.83 -1.11 -13.76
N LEU A 101 -4.10 -0.98 -13.35
CA LEU A 101 -5.12 -0.25 -14.10
C LEU A 101 -4.70 1.20 -14.35
N TYR A 102 -4.14 1.86 -13.33
CA TYR A 102 -3.66 3.24 -13.40
C TYR A 102 -2.19 3.37 -13.88
N LYS A 103 -1.55 2.26 -14.24
CA LYS A 103 -0.23 2.19 -14.88
C LYS A 103 0.89 2.81 -14.06
N PHE A 104 0.90 2.59 -12.74
CA PHE A 104 2.05 2.97 -11.93
C PHE A 104 3.28 2.15 -12.37
N PRO A 105 4.36 2.78 -12.83
CA PRO A 105 5.55 2.07 -13.30
C PRO A 105 6.40 1.49 -12.16
N VAL A 106 6.30 2.06 -10.96
CA VAL A 106 7.12 1.71 -9.80
C VAL A 106 6.26 1.64 -8.55
N ILE A 107 6.44 0.58 -7.78
CA ILE A 107 5.86 0.44 -6.44
C ILE A 107 7.00 0.22 -5.44
N VAL A 108 7.00 1.03 -4.39
CA VAL A 108 7.95 0.93 -3.28
C VAL A 108 7.22 0.34 -2.08
N ILE A 109 7.69 -0.81 -1.62
CA ILE A 109 7.05 -1.61 -0.57
C ILE A 109 7.86 -1.46 0.70
N GLY A 110 7.19 -1.11 1.80
CA GLY A 110 7.77 -1.02 3.13
C GLY A 110 8.27 -2.37 3.59
N GLU A 111 7.39 -3.36 3.64
CA GLU A 111 7.70 -4.74 4.00
C GLU A 111 6.73 -5.75 3.40
N SER A 112 7.16 -7.02 3.34
CA SER A 112 6.41 -8.15 2.78
C SER A 112 6.43 -9.39 3.67
N GLU A 113 6.91 -9.27 4.90
CA GLU A 113 7.09 -10.39 5.84
C GLU A 113 5.78 -10.73 6.55
N ASN A 114 5.02 -9.72 6.97
CA ASN A 114 3.75 -9.94 7.66
C ASN A 114 2.61 -10.29 6.72
N PHE A 115 2.72 -9.87 5.46
CA PHE A 115 1.85 -10.24 4.37
C PHE A 115 2.56 -9.99 3.05
N MET A 116 2.47 -10.95 2.14
CA MET A 116 2.94 -10.81 0.77
C MET A 116 1.74 -11.01 -0.16
N GLY A 117 1.39 -9.98 -0.91
CA GLY A 117 0.32 -10.04 -1.90
C GLY A 117 0.83 -10.42 -3.28
N GLU A 118 0.36 -9.71 -4.31
CA GLU A 118 0.56 -10.09 -5.71
C GLU A 118 1.84 -9.49 -6.33
N GLU A 119 2.96 -9.51 -5.61
CA GLU A 119 4.21 -8.92 -6.09
C GLU A 119 4.71 -9.56 -7.38
N GLY A 120 4.61 -10.89 -7.49
CA GLY A 120 5.02 -11.61 -8.71
C GLY A 120 4.16 -11.23 -9.93
N TRP A 121 2.86 -10.99 -9.74
CA TRP A 121 1.97 -10.55 -10.81
C TRP A 121 2.30 -9.13 -11.28
N LEU A 122 2.63 -8.23 -10.35
CA LEU A 122 3.08 -6.87 -10.66
C LEU A 122 4.37 -6.89 -11.51
N GLU A 123 5.36 -7.70 -11.10
CA GLU A 123 6.61 -7.87 -11.84
C GLU A 123 6.40 -8.49 -13.23
N GLU A 124 5.52 -9.49 -13.36
CA GLU A 124 5.13 -10.09 -14.65
C GLU A 124 4.54 -9.04 -15.61
N LYS A 125 3.78 -8.06 -15.07
CA LYS A 125 3.21 -6.95 -15.85
C LYS A 125 4.18 -5.78 -16.06
N GLY A 126 5.45 -5.94 -15.67
CA GLY A 126 6.51 -4.97 -15.92
C GLY A 126 6.56 -3.82 -14.92
N VAL A 127 5.87 -3.92 -13.79
CA VAL A 127 6.00 -2.94 -12.70
C VAL A 127 7.32 -3.17 -11.98
N LYS A 128 8.08 -2.10 -11.76
CA LYS A 128 9.31 -2.17 -10.96
C LYS A 128 8.95 -2.17 -9.48
N LEU A 129 9.32 -3.24 -8.77
CA LEU A 129 9.21 -3.28 -7.31
C LEU A 129 10.52 -2.89 -6.64
N VAL A 130 10.42 -2.05 -5.61
CA VAL A 130 11.52 -1.70 -4.70
C VAL A 130 11.09 -2.11 -3.30
N ARG A 131 11.77 -3.08 -2.71
CA ARG A 131 11.49 -3.60 -1.37
C ARG A 131 12.46 -2.95 -0.39
N MET A 132 11.92 -2.23 0.59
CA MET A 132 12.74 -1.46 1.54
C MET A 132 13.14 -2.27 2.77
N GLU A 133 12.45 -3.37 3.08
CA GLU A 133 12.65 -4.14 4.31
C GLU A 133 12.61 -3.23 5.56
N ASN A 134 11.63 -2.32 5.58
CA ASN A 134 11.53 -1.28 6.60
C ASN A 134 11.09 -1.88 7.94
N GLU A 135 12.01 -1.86 8.91
CA GLU A 135 11.80 -2.40 10.27
C GLU A 135 10.65 -1.71 11.03
N GLU A 136 10.36 -0.45 10.75
CA GLU A 136 9.23 0.23 11.37
C GLU A 136 7.90 -0.33 10.85
N CYS A 137 7.76 -0.50 9.54
CA CYS A 137 6.59 -1.12 8.92
C CYS A 137 6.36 -2.53 9.49
N LYS A 138 7.41 -3.36 9.53
CA LYS A 138 7.34 -4.73 10.07
C LYS A 138 6.88 -4.75 11.52
N LYS A 139 7.44 -3.88 12.35
CA LYS A 139 7.08 -3.81 13.77
C LYS A 139 5.63 -3.35 13.95
N MET A 140 5.20 -2.37 13.17
CA MET A 140 3.84 -1.83 13.22
C MET A 140 2.81 -2.90 12.85
N MET A 141 3.00 -3.57 11.71
CA MET A 141 2.10 -4.63 11.26
C MET A 141 2.09 -5.84 12.18
N SER A 142 3.26 -6.35 12.57
CA SER A 142 3.33 -7.51 13.48
C SER A 142 2.67 -7.24 14.83
N THR A 143 2.87 -6.04 15.40
CA THR A 143 2.21 -5.61 16.64
C THR A 143 0.69 -5.55 16.48
N PHE A 144 0.21 -5.02 15.36
CA PHE A 144 -1.22 -4.94 15.08
C PHE A 144 -1.84 -6.32 14.90
N ILE A 145 -1.24 -7.20 14.09
CA ILE A 145 -1.73 -8.56 13.83
C ILE A 145 -1.84 -9.36 15.13
N GLN A 146 -0.84 -9.25 16.02
CA GLN A 146 -0.87 -9.93 17.33
C GLN A 146 -2.03 -9.46 18.21
N LYS A 147 -2.34 -8.16 18.20
CA LYS A 147 -3.42 -7.58 19.02
C LYS A 147 -4.80 -7.73 18.40
N ASN A 148 -4.89 -7.71 17.08
CA ASN A 148 -6.14 -7.52 16.32
C ASN A 148 -6.32 -8.57 15.21
N ARG A 149 -5.94 -9.84 15.47
CA ARG A 149 -5.91 -10.90 14.45
C ARG A 149 -7.21 -11.03 13.64
N LYS A 150 -8.36 -10.99 14.31
CA LYS A 150 -9.67 -11.09 13.65
C LYS A 150 -9.94 -9.93 12.69
N LEU A 151 -9.55 -8.71 13.09
CA LEU A 151 -9.69 -7.53 12.24
C LEU A 151 -8.76 -7.62 11.02
N TRP A 152 -7.53 -8.08 11.22
CA TRP A 152 -6.60 -8.36 10.12
C TRP A 152 -7.17 -9.38 9.12
N ASP A 153 -7.68 -10.51 9.59
CA ASP A 153 -8.26 -11.54 8.71
C ASP A 153 -9.43 -11.01 7.89
N SER A 154 -10.22 -10.11 8.49
CA SER A 154 -11.33 -9.42 7.83
C SER A 154 -10.85 -8.49 6.71
N ASP A 155 -9.69 -7.83 6.88
CA ASP A 155 -9.08 -6.91 5.91
C ASP A 155 -8.56 -7.65 4.67
N ILE A 156 -8.09 -8.88 4.83
CA ILE A 156 -7.58 -9.71 3.72
C ILE A 156 -8.56 -10.79 3.26
N GLY A 157 -9.83 -10.72 3.68
CA GLY A 157 -10.89 -11.62 3.21
C GLY A 157 -10.78 -13.07 3.71
N LEU A 158 -10.11 -13.30 4.84
CA LEU A 158 -9.97 -14.61 5.48
C LEU A 158 -10.92 -14.81 6.68
N GLU A 159 -11.59 -13.76 7.17
CA GLU A 159 -12.54 -13.90 8.28
C GLU A 159 -13.72 -14.81 7.88
N GLY A 160 -13.91 -15.90 8.64
CA GLY A 160 -15.05 -16.82 8.47
C GLY A 160 -14.92 -17.78 7.29
N VAL A 161 -13.79 -17.82 6.57
CA VAL A 161 -13.62 -18.72 5.41
C VAL A 161 -13.65 -20.20 5.82
N GLU A 162 -13.23 -20.54 7.03
CA GLU A 162 -13.30 -21.91 7.58
C GLU A 162 -14.74 -22.45 7.69
N ASP A 163 -15.74 -21.58 7.87
CA ASP A 163 -17.14 -21.95 7.99
C ASP A 163 -17.80 -22.27 6.63
N TYR A 164 -17.20 -21.79 5.52
CA TYR A 164 -17.69 -22.01 4.16
C TYR A 164 -16.99 -23.19 3.45
N ILE A 165 -15.75 -23.52 3.80
CA ILE A 165 -14.99 -24.62 3.18
C ILE A 165 -15.39 -26.00 3.76
N LYS A 166 -15.92 -26.08 4.99
CA LYS A 166 -16.36 -27.35 5.61
C LYS A 166 -17.74 -27.87 5.17
N LYS A 167 -18.30 -27.35 4.07
CA LYS A 167 -19.54 -27.88 3.46
C LYS A 167 -19.21 -28.70 2.21
N GLU A 168 -18.62 -29.87 2.42
CA GLU A 168 -18.69 -31.01 1.50
C GLU A 168 -19.30 -32.21 2.23
#